data_AF-A0A7G6X9F5-F1
#
_entry.id   AF-A0A7G6X9F5-F1
#
_cell.length_a   1.000
_cell.length_b   1.000
_cell.length_c   1.000
_cell.angle_alpha   90.00
_cell.angle_beta   90.00
_cell.angle_gamma   90.00
#
_symmetry.space_group_name_H-M   'P 1'
#
loop_
_entity.id
_entity.type
_entity.pdbx_description
1 polymer ?
#
loop_
_entity_poly.entity_id
_entity_poly.type
_entity_poly.pdbx_seq_one_letter_code
_entity_poly.pdbx_strand_id
1 'polypeptide(L)'
;MTWGQTSRVGEDLAAVVLLTAGAGPCLAAVTDQLTVLVGDTVSDDRWSVWAAQLAELGLRSVLAIPIRVGDEMLGVLNVVAAKPYAFEPRDVAIAHLLARHASVAVASARQEDTLQRAVDARGVVGQALGILMERFSVDADRAFLILRRSSGPGESHPRALTE
;
A
#
# COMPACT_ATOMS: atom_id res chain seq x y z
N MET A 1 -17.77 -34.29 13.02
CA MET A 1 -17.21 -33.56 11.86
C MET A 1 -16.90 -32.16 12.33
N THR A 2 -15.70 -31.97 12.87
CA THR A 2 -15.30 -30.78 13.63
C THR A 2 -14.59 -29.85 12.67
N TRP A 3 -15.21 -28.71 12.34
CA TRP A 3 -14.54 -27.62 11.62
C TRP A 3 -13.33 -27.18 12.45
N GLY A 4 -12.13 -27.38 11.90
CA GLY A 4 -10.87 -27.00 12.55
C GLY A 4 -10.79 -25.49 12.66
N GLN A 5 -10.81 -25.00 13.89
CA GLN A 5 -10.59 -23.61 14.24
C GLN A 5 -9.13 -23.26 13.90
N THR A 6 -8.87 -22.79 12.68
CA THR A 6 -7.60 -22.13 12.35
C THR A 6 -7.60 -20.85 13.17
N SER A 7 -6.76 -20.80 14.20
CA SER A 7 -6.69 -19.65 15.10
C SER A 7 -6.21 -18.42 14.31
N ARG A 8 -6.75 -17.23 14.63
CA ARG A 8 -6.35 -15.92 14.05
C ARG A 8 -4.83 -15.72 14.00
N VAL A 9 -4.11 -16.30 14.96
CA VAL A 9 -2.65 -16.27 15.06
C VAL A 9 -1.97 -16.99 13.88
N GLY A 10 -2.54 -18.09 13.37
CA GLY A 10 -2.01 -18.80 12.20
C GLY A 10 -2.17 -18.02 10.89
N GLU A 11 -3.28 -17.28 10.74
CA GLU A 11 -3.52 -16.41 9.59
C GLU A 11 -2.58 -15.20 9.59
N ASP A 12 -2.37 -14.58 10.77
CA ASP A 12 -1.43 -13.45 10.92
C ASP A 12 0.02 -13.88 10.64
N LEU A 13 0.44 -15.07 11.09
CA LEU A 13 1.77 -15.60 10.80
C LEU A 13 1.96 -15.94 9.32
N ALA A 14 0.93 -16.46 8.66
CA ALA A 14 0.97 -16.70 7.21
C ALA A 14 1.12 -15.39 6.43
N ALA A 15 0.41 -14.33 6.84
CA ALA A 15 0.55 -12.99 6.26
C ALA A 15 1.98 -12.44 6.45
N VAL A 16 2.58 -12.65 7.62
CA VAL A 16 3.97 -12.29 7.87
C VAL A 16 4.91 -13.05 6.94
N VAL A 17 4.83 -14.37 6.86
CA VAL A 17 5.71 -15.19 5.98
C VAL A 17 5.57 -14.78 4.50
N LEU A 18 4.36 -14.46 4.04
CA LEU A 18 4.11 -13.98 2.67
C LEU A 18 4.76 -12.63 2.36
N LEU A 19 4.94 -11.77 3.37
CA LEU A 19 5.42 -10.39 3.22
C LEU A 19 6.89 -10.20 3.62
N THR A 20 7.42 -11.05 4.50
CA THR A 20 8.77 -10.87 5.09
C THR A 20 9.83 -11.77 4.47
N ALA A 21 9.45 -12.77 3.68
CA ALA A 21 10.44 -13.55 2.96
C ALA A 21 11.07 -12.68 1.87
N GLY A 22 12.38 -12.39 1.99
CA GLY A 22 13.15 -11.64 0.99
C GLY A 22 13.21 -12.30 -0.40
N ALA A 23 12.55 -13.44 -0.58
CA ALA A 23 12.27 -14.13 -1.83
C ALA A 23 10.92 -14.88 -1.69
N GLY A 24 10.13 -14.95 -2.76
CA GLY A 24 8.84 -15.63 -2.75
C GLY A 24 7.92 -15.20 -3.89
N PRO A 25 6.74 -15.82 -4.04
CA PRO A 25 5.82 -15.55 -5.14
C PRO A 25 5.28 -14.11 -5.13
N CYS A 26 5.14 -13.48 -3.96
CA CYS A 26 4.73 -12.07 -3.85
C CYS A 26 5.77 -11.13 -4.48
N LEU A 27 7.06 -11.30 -4.13
CA LEU A 27 8.14 -10.50 -4.69
C LEU A 27 8.34 -10.75 -6.19
N ALA A 28 8.20 -12.00 -6.64
CA ALA A 28 8.23 -12.35 -8.06
C ALA A 28 7.06 -11.71 -8.82
N ALA A 29 5.85 -11.75 -8.26
CA ALA A 29 4.68 -11.11 -8.85
C ALA A 29 4.85 -9.58 -8.97
N VAL A 30 5.50 -8.94 -7.99
CA VAL A 30 5.84 -7.51 -8.07
C VAL A 30 6.89 -7.24 -9.16
N THR A 31 7.98 -8.01 -9.14
CA THR A 31 9.13 -7.80 -10.04
C THR A 31 8.76 -8.04 -11.50
N ASP A 32 8.12 -9.17 -11.78
CA ASP A 32 7.81 -9.61 -13.14
C ASP A 32 6.45 -9.09 -13.63
N GLN A 33 5.64 -8.53 -12.73
CA GLN A 33 4.25 -8.12 -12.98
C GLN A 33 3.35 -9.24 -13.50
N LEU A 34 3.63 -10.47 -13.07
CA LEU A 34 2.91 -11.67 -13.49
C LEU A 34 2.27 -12.39 -12.32
N THR A 35 1.14 -13.04 -12.59
CA THR A 35 0.52 -13.97 -11.65
C THR A 35 1.44 -15.15 -11.41
N VAL A 36 1.66 -15.48 -10.14
CA VAL A 36 2.46 -16.63 -9.73
C VAL A 36 1.56 -17.64 -9.03
N LEU A 37 1.58 -18.87 -9.52
CA LEU A 37 0.92 -20.02 -8.90
C LEU A 37 1.98 -20.97 -8.35
N VAL A 38 1.86 -21.31 -7.08
CA VAL A 38 2.57 -22.39 -6.40
C VAL A 38 1.56 -23.50 -6.17
N GLY A 39 1.70 -24.58 -6.96
CA GLY A 39 0.80 -25.72 -6.91
C GLY A 39 0.96 -26.53 -5.62
N ASP A 40 2.20 -26.74 -5.17
CA ASP A 40 2.48 -27.39 -3.90
C ASP A 40 3.75 -26.84 -3.27
N THR A 41 3.65 -26.22 -2.09
CA THR A 41 4.79 -25.65 -1.34
C THR A 41 5.83 -26.71 -0.95
N VAL A 42 5.45 -28.00 -0.90
CA VAL A 42 6.39 -29.07 -0.58
C VAL A 42 7.22 -29.50 -1.79
N SER A 43 6.67 -29.40 -3.01
CA SER A 43 7.35 -29.83 -4.23
C SER A 43 7.96 -28.69 -5.04
N ASP A 44 7.57 -27.44 -4.78
CA ASP A 44 8.07 -26.27 -5.48
C ASP A 44 9.43 -25.83 -4.90
N ASP A 45 10.47 -25.94 -5.72
CA ASP A 45 11.86 -25.69 -5.35
C ASP A 45 12.31 -24.25 -5.63
N ARG A 46 11.49 -23.43 -6.29
CA ARG A 46 11.83 -22.03 -6.65
C ARG A 46 12.14 -21.17 -5.43
N TRP A 47 11.48 -21.42 -4.30
CA TRP A 47 11.65 -20.69 -3.04
C TRP A 47 11.60 -21.62 -1.83
N SER A 48 12.49 -22.62 -1.80
CA SER A 48 12.49 -23.70 -0.80
C SER A 48 12.38 -23.24 0.66
N VAL A 49 13.07 -22.17 1.06
CA VAL A 49 13.01 -21.63 2.43
C VAL A 49 11.62 -21.06 2.75
N TRP A 50 11.06 -20.25 1.85
CA TRP A 50 9.71 -19.69 2.00
C TRP A 50 8.64 -20.79 1.97
N ALA A 51 8.82 -21.78 1.09
CA ALA A 51 7.87 -22.86 0.90
C ALA A 51 7.84 -23.79 2.13
N ALA A 52 9.00 -24.06 2.74
CA ALA A 52 9.11 -24.79 4.00
C ALA A 52 8.37 -24.07 5.15
N GLN A 53 8.55 -22.75 5.29
CA GLN A 53 7.87 -21.96 6.33
C GLN A 53 6.34 -21.98 6.17
N LEU A 54 5.83 -21.91 4.94
CA LEU A 54 4.39 -22.05 4.71
C LEU A 54 3.88 -23.47 4.92
N ALA A 55 4.68 -24.48 4.56
CA ALA A 55 4.34 -25.88 4.81
C ALA A 55 4.22 -26.19 6.31
N GLU A 56 5.07 -25.59 7.16
CA GLU A 56 4.96 -25.66 8.63
C GLU A 56 3.66 -25.07 9.17
N LEU A 57 3.09 -24.07 8.48
CA LEU A 57 1.77 -23.49 8.77
C LEU A 57 0.61 -24.30 8.17
N GLY A 58 0.91 -25.44 7.52
CA GLY A 58 -0.09 -26.28 6.86
C GLY A 58 -0.59 -25.73 5.52
N LEU A 59 0.05 -24.69 4.98
CA LEU A 59 -0.30 -24.09 3.70
C LEU A 59 0.45 -24.79 2.58
N ARG A 60 -0.32 -25.28 1.60
CA ARG A 60 0.18 -26.16 0.54
C ARG A 60 0.10 -25.54 -0.83
N SER A 61 -0.78 -24.58 -1.09
CA SER A 61 -0.77 -23.87 -2.38
C SER A 61 -0.96 -22.38 -2.18
N VAL A 62 -0.40 -21.59 -3.10
CA VAL A 62 -0.43 -20.13 -3.06
C VAL A 62 -0.66 -19.58 -4.46
N LEU A 63 -1.53 -18.58 -4.57
CA LEU A 63 -1.78 -17.79 -5.76
C LEU A 63 -1.49 -16.32 -5.43
N ALA A 64 -0.50 -15.74 -6.10
CA ALA A 64 -0.10 -14.35 -5.95
C ALA A 64 -0.45 -13.58 -7.22
N ILE A 65 -1.34 -12.58 -7.12
CA ILE A 65 -1.83 -11.80 -8.26
C ILE A 65 -1.50 -10.32 -8.05
N PRO A 66 -0.78 -9.68 -8.99
CA PRO A 66 -0.54 -8.25 -8.97
C PRO A 66 -1.84 -7.43 -8.97
N ILE A 67 -1.88 -6.41 -8.11
CA ILE A 67 -2.91 -5.35 -8.09
C ILE A 67 -2.25 -4.11 -8.68
N ARG A 68 -2.81 -3.58 -9.78
CA ARG A 68 -2.19 -2.49 -10.55
C ARG A 68 -3.20 -1.53 -11.16
N VAL A 69 -2.77 -0.28 -11.34
CA VAL A 69 -3.54 0.76 -12.04
C VAL A 69 -2.63 1.35 -13.12
N GLY A 70 -2.98 1.10 -14.38
CA GLY A 70 -2.05 1.36 -15.48
C GLY A 70 -0.75 0.55 -15.29
N ASP A 71 0.37 1.28 -15.25
CA ASP A 71 1.71 0.74 -15.02
C ASP A 71 2.15 0.84 -13.55
N GLU A 72 1.33 1.44 -12.67
CA GLU A 72 1.62 1.54 -11.25
C GLU A 72 1.25 0.23 -10.52
N MET A 73 2.23 -0.38 -9.86
CA MET A 73 2.02 -1.51 -8.95
C MET A 73 1.49 -1.00 -7.60
N LEU A 74 0.29 -1.44 -7.22
CA LEU A 74 -0.32 -1.10 -5.93
C LEU A 74 -0.02 -2.13 -4.85
N GLY A 75 0.22 -3.39 -5.23
CA GLY A 75 0.49 -4.49 -4.31
C GLY A 75 0.16 -5.85 -4.92
N VAL A 76 -0.01 -6.87 -4.07
CA VAL A 76 -0.30 -8.25 -4.50
C VAL A 76 -1.43 -8.82 -3.66
N LEU A 77 -2.41 -9.42 -4.33
CA LEU A 77 -3.41 -10.27 -3.70
C LEU A 77 -2.83 -11.68 -3.55
N ASN A 78 -2.65 -12.14 -2.30
CA ASN A 78 -2.23 -13.50 -2.00
C ASN A 78 -3.45 -14.32 -1.57
N VAL A 79 -3.66 -15.47 -2.21
CA VAL A 79 -4.65 -16.47 -1.83
C VAL A 79 -3.90 -17.74 -1.48
N VAL A 80 -4.21 -18.34 -0.32
CA VAL A 80 -3.53 -19.53 0.19
C VAL A 80 -4.52 -20.63 0.49
N ALA A 81 -4.09 -21.89 0.35
CA ALA A 81 -4.90 -23.05 0.68
C ALA A 81 -4.07 -24.16 1.32
N ALA A 82 -4.70 -24.92 2.23
CA ALA A 82 -4.08 -26.07 2.88
C ALA A 82 -4.01 -27.33 2.00
N LYS A 83 -4.64 -27.30 0.83
CA LYS A 83 -4.63 -28.39 -0.16
C LYS A 83 -3.61 -28.07 -1.25
N PRO A 84 -2.79 -29.03 -1.71
CA PRO A 84 -1.99 -28.86 -2.91
C PRO A 84 -2.90 -28.79 -4.15
N TYR A 85 -2.51 -28.01 -5.14
CA TYR A 85 -3.21 -27.79 -6.41
C TYR A 85 -4.68 -27.39 -6.20
N ALA A 86 -4.92 -26.47 -5.25
CA ALA A 86 -6.28 -26.06 -4.88
C ALA A 86 -6.94 -25.10 -5.88
N PHE A 87 -6.16 -24.43 -6.73
CA PHE A 87 -6.64 -23.38 -7.61
C PHE A 87 -6.83 -23.90 -9.03
N GLU A 88 -8.09 -23.99 -9.46
CA GLU A 88 -8.45 -24.29 -10.84
C GLU A 88 -8.39 -23.00 -11.70
N PRO A 89 -8.39 -23.12 -13.04
CA PRO A 89 -8.39 -21.95 -13.92
C PRO A 89 -9.52 -20.95 -13.63
N ARG A 90 -10.67 -21.45 -13.17
CA ARG A 90 -11.80 -20.60 -12.75
C ARG A 90 -11.48 -19.77 -11.51
N ASP A 91 -10.81 -20.35 -10.53
CA ASP A 91 -10.44 -19.64 -9.29
C ASP A 91 -9.43 -18.54 -9.58
N VAL A 92 -8.47 -18.84 -10.47
CA VAL A 92 -7.49 -17.85 -10.96
C VAL A 92 -8.21 -16.68 -11.66
N ALA A 93 -9.20 -16.96 -12.51
CA ALA A 93 -9.98 -15.92 -13.18
C ALA A 93 -10.78 -15.05 -12.19
N ILE A 94 -11.38 -15.67 -11.17
CA ILE A 94 -12.11 -14.94 -10.11
C ILE A 94 -11.15 -14.06 -9.31
N ALA A 95 -9.99 -14.60 -8.93
CA ALA A 95 -9.00 -13.85 -8.16
C ALA A 95 -8.44 -12.66 -8.96
N HIS A 96 -8.28 -12.80 -10.28
CA HIS A 96 -7.97 -11.68 -11.16
C HIS A 96 -9.07 -10.61 -11.20
N LEU A 97 -10.34 -11.03 -11.23
CA LEU A 97 -11.47 -10.09 -11.17
C LEU A 97 -11.46 -9.30 -9.86
N LEU A 98 -11.23 -9.98 -8.74
CA LEU A 98 -11.09 -9.34 -7.42
C LEU A 98 -9.91 -8.37 -7.37
N ALA A 99 -8.73 -8.76 -7.89
CA ALA A 99 -7.57 -7.88 -7.96
C ALA A 99 -7.85 -6.61 -8.79
N ARG A 100 -8.62 -6.73 -9.89
CA ARG A 100 -9.05 -5.57 -10.68
C ARG A 100 -10.00 -4.66 -9.89
N HIS A 101 -10.98 -5.22 -9.18
CA HIS A 101 -11.86 -4.43 -8.32
C HIS A 101 -11.10 -3.72 -7.19
N ALA A 102 -10.17 -4.43 -6.53
CA ALA A 102 -9.30 -3.85 -5.52
C ALA A 102 -8.46 -2.70 -6.10
N SER A 103 -7.94 -2.85 -7.32
CA SER A 103 -7.18 -1.79 -8.01
C SER A 103 -8.01 -0.51 -8.17
N VAL A 104 -9.25 -0.64 -8.63
CA VAL A 104 -10.18 0.50 -8.79
C VAL A 104 -10.54 1.13 -7.45
N ALA A 105 -10.83 0.31 -6.44
CA ALA A 105 -11.18 0.79 -5.10
C ALA A 105 -10.03 1.57 -4.44
N VAL A 106 -8.80 1.03 -4.52
CA VAL A 106 -7.60 1.69 -3.98
C VAL A 106 -7.31 3.00 -4.73
N ALA A 107 -7.41 3.01 -6.06
CA ALA A 107 -7.25 4.24 -6.84
C ALA A 107 -8.27 5.31 -6.44
N SER A 108 -9.53 4.91 -6.28
CA SER A 108 -10.61 5.82 -5.91
C SER A 108 -10.40 6.41 -4.52
N ALA A 109 -10.03 5.58 -3.54
CA ALA A 109 -9.75 6.03 -2.17
C ALA A 109 -8.56 6.99 -2.10
N ARG A 110 -7.47 6.73 -2.86
CA ARG A 110 -6.31 7.64 -2.94
C ARG A 110 -6.68 8.98 -3.59
N GLN A 111 -7.53 8.95 -4.61
CA GLN A 111 -8.01 10.17 -5.27
C GLN A 111 -8.88 11.01 -4.32
N GLU A 112 -9.78 10.37 -3.59
CA GLU A 112 -10.63 11.04 -2.59
C GLU A 112 -9.80 11.67 -1.48
N ASP A 113 -8.84 10.92 -0.92
CA ASP A 113 -7.91 11.40 0.11
C ASP A 113 -7.04 12.58 -0.38
N THR A 114 -6.59 12.53 -1.63
CA THR A 114 -5.82 13.64 -2.25
C THR A 114 -6.68 14.89 -2.41
N LEU A 115 -7.92 14.74 -2.87
CA LEU A 115 -8.86 15.86 -2.99
C LEU A 115 -9.20 16.44 -1.61
N GLN A 116 -9.44 15.60 -0.61
CA GLN A 116 -9.74 16.04 0.74
C GLN A 116 -8.57 16.83 1.34
N ARG A 117 -7.33 16.33 1.22
CA ARG A 117 -6.14 17.08 1.64
C ARG A 117 -5.98 18.41 0.91
N ALA A 118 -6.28 18.48 -0.38
CA ALA A 118 -6.21 19.71 -1.14
C ALA A 118 -7.25 20.74 -0.67
N VAL A 119 -8.47 20.29 -0.35
CA VAL A 119 -9.53 21.13 0.23
C VAL A 119 -9.13 21.62 1.62
N ASP A 120 -8.64 20.75 2.49
CA ASP A 120 -8.21 21.09 3.84
C ASP A 120 -7.04 22.09 3.81
N ALA A 121 -6.04 21.83 2.97
CA ALA A 121 -4.90 22.74 2.76
C ALA A 121 -5.37 24.11 2.24
N ARG A 122 -6.32 24.15 1.30
CA ARG A 122 -6.90 25.40 0.81
C ARG A 122 -7.64 26.16 1.91
N GLY A 123 -8.32 25.47 2.82
CA GLY A 123 -8.98 26.06 4.00
C GLY A 123 -7.97 26.73 4.93
N VAL A 124 -6.92 26.00 5.32
CA VAL A 124 -5.85 26.51 6.20
C VAL A 124 -5.10 27.68 5.57
N VAL A 125 -4.76 27.58 4.28
CA VAL A 125 -4.11 28.68 3.54
C VAL A 125 -5.03 29.90 3.46
N GLY A 126 -6.32 29.71 3.20
CA GLY A 126 -7.30 30.80 3.18
C GLY A 126 -7.42 31.51 4.53
N GLN A 127 -7.44 30.77 5.63
CA GLN A 127 -7.47 31.34 6.99
C GLN A 127 -6.21 32.15 7.29
N ALA A 128 -5.03 31.60 6.97
CA ALA A 128 -3.77 32.29 7.18
C ALA A 128 -3.67 33.57 6.32
N LEU A 129 -4.12 33.52 5.07
CA LEU A 129 -4.23 34.71 4.22
C LEU A 129 -5.14 35.77 4.84
N GLY A 130 -6.33 35.39 5.33
CA GLY A 130 -7.24 36.33 5.99
C GLY A 130 -6.63 37.01 7.22
N ILE A 131 -5.91 36.25 8.07
CA ILE A 131 -5.20 36.80 9.23
C ILE A 131 -4.10 37.78 8.80
N LEU A 132 -3.33 37.44 7.75
CA LEU A 132 -2.26 38.30 7.25
C LEU A 132 -2.80 39.58 6.61
N MET A 133 -3.88 39.47 5.84
CA MET A 133 -4.56 40.62 5.23
C MET A 133 -5.06 41.59 6.31
N GLU A 134 -5.73 41.08 7.33
CA GLU A 134 -6.23 41.89 8.45
C GLU A 134 -5.08 42.54 9.24
N ARG A 135 -4.09 41.74 9.67
CA ARG A 135 -3.03 42.18 10.58
C ARG A 135 -2.03 43.14 9.95
N PHE A 136 -1.75 42.97 8.66
CA PHE A 136 -0.78 43.81 7.94
C PHE A 136 -1.44 44.83 7.01
N SER A 137 -2.79 44.86 6.97
CA SER A 137 -3.59 45.70 6.05
C SER A 137 -3.11 45.59 4.60
N VAL A 138 -2.84 44.37 4.17
CA VAL A 138 -2.37 44.05 2.82
C VAL A 138 -3.43 43.32 2.02
N ASP A 139 -3.38 43.43 0.70
CA ASP A 139 -4.20 42.62 -0.20
C ASP A 139 -3.78 41.14 -0.20
N ALA A 140 -4.60 40.31 -0.84
CA ALA A 140 -4.40 38.87 -0.90
C ALA A 140 -3.09 38.48 -1.60
N ASP A 141 -2.69 39.21 -2.64
CA ASP A 141 -1.45 38.94 -3.40
C ASP A 141 -0.22 39.15 -2.49
N ARG A 142 -0.23 40.24 -1.74
CA ARG A 142 0.86 40.59 -0.84
C ARG A 142 0.86 39.71 0.42
N ALA A 143 -0.31 39.31 0.93
CA ALA A 143 -0.43 38.29 1.98
C ALA A 143 0.12 36.92 1.55
N PHE A 144 -0.15 36.50 0.30
CA PHE A 144 0.35 35.24 -0.25
C PHE A 144 1.89 35.24 -0.38
N LEU A 145 2.47 36.36 -0.77
CA LEU A 145 3.93 36.53 -0.80
C LEU A 145 4.59 36.51 0.58
N ILE A 146 3.87 36.91 1.63
CA ILE A 146 4.34 36.81 3.02
C ILE A 146 4.28 35.35 3.48
N LEU A 147 3.14 34.68 3.27
CA LEU A 147 2.94 33.26 3.62
C LEU A 147 3.96 32.33 2.94
N ARG A 148 4.26 32.60 1.66
CA ARG A 148 5.24 31.81 0.89
C ARG A 148 6.66 32.01 1.40
N ARG A 149 7.02 33.20 1.88
CA ARG A 149 8.33 33.50 2.47
C ARG A 149 8.52 32.84 3.84
N SER A 150 7.46 32.74 4.64
CA SER A 150 7.53 32.08 5.95
C SER A 150 7.52 30.55 5.88
N SER A 151 7.06 29.97 4.76
CA SER A 151 6.94 28.52 4.57
C SER A 151 8.10 27.88 3.78
N GLY A 152 9.13 28.65 3.40
CA GLY A 152 10.38 28.12 2.83
C GLY A 152 11.29 27.53 3.93
N PRO A 153 12.26 26.66 3.58
CA PRO A 153 13.14 26.01 4.55
C PRO A 153 13.83 27.05 5.44
N GLY A 154 13.74 26.83 6.75
CA GLY A 154 13.92 27.84 7.78
C GLY A 154 15.25 28.59 7.70
N GLU A 155 15.16 29.92 7.68
CA GLU A 155 16.20 30.78 8.21
C GLU A 155 15.79 31.23 9.61
N SER A 156 16.33 30.50 10.58
CA SER A 156 16.44 30.89 11.98
C SER A 156 17.13 32.26 12.10
N HIS A 157 16.33 33.24 12.52
CA HIS A 157 16.67 34.39 13.36
C HIS A 157 17.89 35.26 12.98
N PRO A 158 17.69 36.52 12.55
CA PRO A 158 18.77 37.50 12.42
C PRO A 158 19.25 37.93 13.82
N ARG A 159 20.52 37.63 14.15
CA ARG A 159 21.25 38.34 15.20
C ARG A 159 21.59 39.76 14.71
N ALA A 160 20.83 40.74 15.19
CA ALA A 160 21.31 42.09 15.45
C ALA A 160 21.36 42.21 16.99
N LEU A 161 22.34 42.79 17.67
CA LEU A 161 23.12 44.00 17.42
C LEU A 161 24.49 43.90 18.14
N THR A 162 25.42 44.71 17.65
CA THR A 162 26.57 45.35 18.32
C THR A 162 26.65 45.26 19.85
N GLU A 163 27.80 44.81 20.36
CA GLU A 163 28.87 45.62 20.99
C GLU A 163 30.16 44.80 21.08
#